data_AF-A0A0F9NVB1-F1
#
_entry.id   AF-A0A0F9NVB1-F1
#
_cell.length_a   1.000
_cell.length_b   1.000
_cell.length_c   1.000
_cell.angle_alpha   90.00
_cell.angle_beta   90.00
_cell.angle_gamma   90.00
#
_symmetry.space_group_name_H-M   'P 1'
#
loop_
_entity.id
_entity.type
_entity.pdbx_description
1 polymer ?
#
loop_
_entity_poly.entity_id
_entity_poly.type
_entity_poly.pdbx_seq_one_letter_code
_entity_poly.pdbx_strand_id
1 'polypeptide(L)'
;MLNYEQKQKRKINTVFIDSNLIHLKKDFLGWHVIHPWKNSDGTINWFNFLTGGSWWHLLIMVTLVLIISGAIFEYTSNMNILISCFDNSIALENCKESFGFQDYLINP
;
A
#
# COMPACT_ATOMS: atom_id res chain seq x y z
N MET A 1 31.98 -17.32 11.67
CA MET A 1 30.76 -16.87 10.96
C MET A 1 29.54 -17.55 11.58
N LEU A 2 29.32 -17.36 12.88
CA LEU A 2 28.34 -18.08 13.71
C LEU A 2 27.82 -17.08 14.77
N ASN A 3 26.96 -16.11 14.40
CA ASN A 3 26.33 -15.28 15.44
C ASN A 3 25.13 -14.40 15.03
N TYR A 4 24.34 -14.76 14.00
CA TYR A 4 23.13 -13.99 13.67
C TYR A 4 21.81 -14.70 14.02
N GLU A 5 21.79 -16.04 14.09
CA GLU A 5 20.56 -16.78 14.42
C GLU A 5 20.33 -16.97 15.94
N GLN A 6 21.37 -16.85 16.76
CA GLN A 6 21.27 -17.09 18.21
C GLN A 6 20.66 -15.92 19.01
N LYS A 7 20.48 -14.74 18.41
CA LYS A 7 19.99 -13.55 19.13
C LYS A 7 18.46 -13.41 19.21
N GLN A 8 17.70 -14.36 18.65
CA GLN A 8 16.26 -14.21 18.46
C GLN A 8 15.36 -15.19 19.23
N LYS A 9 15.85 -15.90 20.25
CA LYS A 9 14.96 -16.49 21.29
C LYS A 9 14.76 -15.52 22.46
N ARG A 10 14.26 -14.31 22.19
CA ARG A 10 13.62 -13.52 23.27
C ARG A 10 12.31 -14.25 23.59
N LYS A 11 12.22 -14.88 24.77
CA LYS A 11 11.03 -15.60 25.23
C LYS A 11 9.80 -14.69 25.06
N ILE A 12 8.89 -15.11 24.19
CA ILE A 12 7.56 -14.51 24.07
C ILE A 12 6.73 -15.13 25.19
N ASN A 13 6.22 -14.30 26.08
CA ASN A 13 5.30 -14.73 27.13
C ASN A 13 3.88 -14.40 26.70
N THR A 14 2.96 -15.34 26.88
CA THR A 14 1.53 -15.13 26.67
C THR A 14 0.87 -14.87 28.01
N VAL A 15 0.05 -13.83 28.08
CA VAL A 15 -0.75 -13.51 29.26
C VAL A 15 -2.20 -13.40 28.80
N PHE A 16 -3.10 -14.04 29.55
CA PHE A 16 -4.54 -13.89 29.34
C PHE A 16 -5.04 -12.76 30.22
N ILE A 17 -5.63 -11.73 29.61
CA ILE A 17 -6.27 -10.62 30.30
C ILE A 17 -7.67 -10.48 29.70
N ASP A 18 -8.72 -10.56 30.52
CA ASP A 18 -10.12 -10.39 30.09
C ASP A 18 -10.52 -11.24 28.88
N SER A 19 -10.16 -12.54 28.92
CA SER A 19 -10.37 -13.50 27.84
C SER A 19 -9.62 -13.21 26.53
N ASN A 20 -8.73 -12.21 26.52
CA ASN A 20 -7.87 -11.89 25.38
C ASN A 20 -6.46 -12.44 25.60
N LEU A 21 -5.93 -13.12 24.58
CA LEU A 21 -4.55 -13.61 24.55
C LEU A 21 -3.62 -12.46 24.12
N ILE A 22 -2.79 -11.98 25.04
CA ILE A 22 -1.82 -10.92 24.77
C ILE A 22 -0.42 -11.52 24.71
N HIS A 23 0.30 -11.26 23.62
CA HIS A 23 1.70 -11.66 23.47
C HIS A 23 2.61 -10.52 23.92
N LEU A 24 3.51 -10.82 24.85
CA LEU A 24 4.47 -9.87 25.39
C LEU A 24 5.88 -10.30 25.03
N LYS A 25 6.69 -9.34 24.60
CA LYS A 25 8.12 -9.50 24.34
C LYS A 25 8.91 -8.61 25.29
N LYS A 26 9.91 -9.20 25.96
CA LYS A 26 10.84 -8.46 26.80
C LYS A 26 11.96 -7.86 25.96
N ASP A 27 12.11 -6.55 26.01
CA ASP A 27 13.23 -5.79 25.45
C ASP A 27 14.07 -5.14 26.58
N PHE A 28 15.13 -4.43 26.20
CA PHE A 28 16.06 -3.79 27.13
C PHE A 28 15.38 -2.75 28.04
N LEU A 29 14.31 -2.12 27.55
CA LEU A 29 13.58 -1.04 28.23
C LEU A 29 12.26 -1.50 28.88
N GLY A 30 11.90 -2.78 28.82
CA GLY A 30 10.67 -3.29 29.44
C GLY A 30 9.95 -4.37 28.65
N TRP A 31 8.66 -4.55 28.95
CA TRP A 31 7.76 -5.44 28.22
C TRP A 31 6.98 -4.64 27.18
N HIS A 32 6.93 -5.16 25.96
CA HIS A 32 6.13 -4.57 24.88
C HIS A 32 5.12 -5.60 24.37
N VAL A 33 3.92 -5.12 24.06
CA VAL A 33 2.89 -5.91 23.38
C VAL A 33 3.35 -6.16 21.95
N ILE A 34 3.33 -7.43 21.54
CA ILE A 34 3.61 -7.84 20.16
C ILE A 34 2.35 -8.42 19.52
N HIS A 35 2.20 -8.14 18.24
CA HIS A 35 1.16 -8.73 17.42
C HIS A 35 1.83 -9.79 16.53
N PRO A 36 1.69 -11.08 16.82
CA PRO A 36 2.36 -12.11 16.05
C PRO A 36 1.81 -12.15 14.62
N TRP A 37 2.73 -12.34 13.66
CA TRP A 37 2.41 -12.51 12.24
C TRP A 37 1.92 -13.92 11.91
N LYS A 38 2.07 -14.87 12.84
CA LYS A 38 1.69 -16.28 12.70
C LYS A 38 0.79 -16.67 13.88
N ASN A 39 -0.36 -17.27 13.58
CA ASN A 39 -1.31 -17.76 14.58
C ASN A 39 -0.79 -19.05 15.24
N SER A 40 -1.46 -19.48 16.31
CA SER A 40 -1.22 -20.77 16.98
C SER A 40 -1.26 -21.96 16.02
N ASP A 41 -2.13 -21.88 15.03
CA ASP A 41 -2.43 -22.96 14.08
C ASP A 41 -1.45 -22.95 12.89
N GLY A 42 -0.48 -22.03 12.91
CA GLY A 42 0.54 -21.89 11.90
C GLY A 42 0.14 -21.06 10.68
N THR A 43 -1.10 -20.58 10.61
CA THR A 43 -1.57 -19.69 9.54
C THR A 43 -0.96 -18.29 9.68
N ILE A 44 -0.78 -17.61 8.54
CA ILE A 44 -0.29 -16.22 8.51
C ILE A 44 -1.45 -15.28 8.84
N ASN A 45 -1.22 -14.38 9.80
CA ASN A 45 -2.11 -13.27 10.08
C ASN A 45 -1.73 -12.06 9.20
N TRP A 46 -2.34 -11.98 8.02
CA TRP A 46 -2.08 -10.92 7.04
C TRP A 46 -2.35 -9.52 7.59
N PHE A 47 -3.32 -9.37 8.49
CA PHE A 47 -3.64 -8.10 9.11
C PHE A 47 -2.49 -7.61 9.98
N ASN A 48 -1.99 -8.45 10.90
CA ASN A 48 -0.83 -8.12 11.73
C ASN A 48 0.45 -7.97 10.91
N PHE A 49 0.59 -8.75 9.83
CA PHE A 49 1.74 -8.66 8.93
C PHE A 49 1.80 -7.31 8.21
N LEU A 50 0.68 -6.82 7.68
CA LEU A 50 0.64 -5.57 6.92
C LEU A 50 0.58 -4.32 7.80
N THR A 51 -0.12 -4.39 8.94
CA THR A 51 -0.37 -3.20 9.79
C THR A 51 0.46 -3.19 11.07
N GLY A 52 1.22 -4.25 11.37
CA GLY A 52 1.91 -4.41 12.65
C GLY A 52 0.98 -4.50 13.86
N GLY A 53 -0.33 -4.68 13.63
CA GLY A 53 -1.37 -4.63 14.68
C GLY A 53 -1.65 -3.21 15.19
N SER A 54 -1.29 -2.17 14.43
CA SER A 54 -1.50 -0.77 14.80
C SER A 54 -2.54 -0.10 13.90
N TRP A 55 -3.55 0.54 14.50
CA TRP A 55 -4.57 1.32 13.79
C TRP A 55 -3.98 2.49 13.00
N TRP A 56 -2.91 3.10 13.49
CA TRP A 56 -2.23 4.20 12.78
C TRP A 56 -1.59 3.73 11.48
N HIS A 57 -0.93 2.58 11.51
CA HIS A 57 -0.33 1.97 10.32
C HIS A 57 -1.40 1.53 9.32
N LEU A 58 -2.55 1.03 9.80
CA LEU A 58 -3.70 0.71 8.94
C LEU A 58 -4.17 1.95 8.17
N LEU A 59 -4.35 3.08 8.85
CA LEU A 59 -4.79 4.33 8.21
C LEU A 59 -3.80 4.79 7.13
N ILE A 60 -2.49 4.75 7.43
CA ILE A 60 -1.45 5.08 6.45
C ILE A 60 -1.53 4.16 5.23
N MET A 61 -1.66 2.85 5.44
CA MET A 61 -1.75 1.88 4.35
C MET A 61 -2.99 2.12 3.48
N VAL A 62 -4.15 2.37 4.08
CA VAL A 62 -5.37 2.70 3.34
C VAL A 62 -5.19 3.99 2.53
N THR A 63 -4.60 5.02 3.13
CA THR A 63 -4.35 6.30 2.45
C THR A 63 -3.40 6.13 1.26
N LEU A 64 -2.34 5.33 1.43
CA LEU A 64 -1.38 5.04 0.37
C LEU A 64 -2.04 4.29 -0.79
N VAL A 65 -2.86 3.28 -0.49
CA VAL A 65 -3.65 2.54 -1.50
C VAL A 65 -4.59 3.49 -2.25
N LEU A 66 -5.27 4.39 -1.54
CA LEU A 66 -6.16 5.38 -2.15
C LEU A 66 -5.41 6.31 -3.10
N ILE A 67 -4.26 6.86 -2.68
CA ILE A 67 -3.45 7.74 -3.53
C ILE A 67 -3.01 7.00 -4.80
N ILE A 68 -2.51 5.77 -4.68
CA ILE A 68 -2.08 4.98 -5.83
C ILE A 68 -3.26 4.69 -6.76
N SER A 69 -4.40 4.28 -6.21
CA SER A 69 -5.60 4.01 -7.02
C SER A 69 -6.13 5.25 -7.73
N GLY A 70 -6.08 6.42 -7.06
CA GLY A 70 -6.47 7.70 -7.65
C GLY A 70 -5.57 8.09 -8.82
N ALA A 71 -4.25 7.95 -8.65
CA ALA A 71 -3.29 8.21 -9.72
C ALA A 71 -3.49 7.29 -10.93
N ILE A 72 -3.73 5.99 -10.70
CA ILE A 72 -4.04 5.04 -11.78
C ILE A 72 -5.36 5.43 -12.48
N PHE A 73 -6.40 5.77 -11.71
CA PHE A 73 -7.69 6.16 -12.26
C PHE A 73 -7.59 7.39 -13.15
N GLU A 74 -6.88 8.43 -12.71
CA GLU A 74 -6.66 9.65 -13.49
C GLU A 74 -5.85 9.36 -14.77
N TYR A 75 -4.79 8.56 -14.65
CA TYR A 75 -3.99 8.14 -15.81
C TYR A 75 -4.82 7.37 -16.83
N THR A 76 -5.62 6.39 -16.38
CA THR A 76 -6.51 5.62 -17.25
C THR A 76 -7.57 6.52 -17.90
N SER A 77 -8.14 7.47 -17.15
CA SER A 77 -9.08 8.44 -17.70
C SER A 77 -8.46 9.29 -18.81
N ASN A 78 -7.26 9.83 -18.60
CA ASN A 78 -6.55 10.64 -19.59
C ASN A 78 -6.17 9.83 -20.84
N MET A 79 -5.73 8.58 -20.66
CA MET A 79 -5.45 7.69 -21.78
C MET A 79 -6.70 7.34 -22.57
N ASN A 80 -7.83 7.10 -21.91
CA ASN A 80 -9.10 6.83 -22.59
C ASN A 80 -9.58 8.04 -23.39
N ILE A 81 -9.40 9.27 -22.88
CA ILE A 81 -9.68 10.50 -23.63
C ILE A 81 -8.79 10.56 -24.88
N LEU A 82 -7.50 10.33 -24.73
CA LEU A 82 -6.56 10.36 -25.86
C LEU A 82 -6.95 9.33 -26.93
N ILE A 83 -7.25 8.09 -26.54
CA ILE A 83 -7.69 7.03 -27.46
C ILE A 83 -8.99 7.45 -28.17
N SER A 84 -9.96 8.00 -27.43
CA SER A 84 -11.23 8.47 -28.03
C SER A 84 -11.05 9.60 -29.05
N CYS A 85 -10.00 10.41 -28.93
CA CYS A 85 -9.65 11.42 -29.93
C CYS A 85 -9.08 10.81 -31.22
N PHE A 86 -8.53 9.59 -31.19
CA PHE A 86 -7.99 8.90 -32.37
C PHE A 86 -8.95 7.89 -33.01
N ASP A 87 -10.13 7.66 -32.41
CA ASP A 87 -11.08 6.65 -32.88
C ASP A 87 -11.67 6.97 -34.27
N ASN A 88 -11.83 8.26 -34.63
CA ASN A 88 -12.23 8.66 -35.98
C ASN A 88 -11.73 10.07 -36.35
N SER A 89 -11.73 10.38 -37.64
CA SER A 89 -11.21 11.66 -38.16
C SER A 89 -11.97 12.88 -37.67
N ILE A 90 -13.28 12.75 -37.39
CA ILE A 90 -14.14 13.83 -36.91
C ILE A 90 -13.82 14.16 -35.43
N ALA A 91 -13.65 13.14 -34.60
CA ALA A 91 -13.24 13.29 -33.20
C ALA A 91 -11.82 13.87 -33.09
N LEU A 92 -10.94 13.51 -34.02
CA LEU A 92 -9.59 14.05 -34.09
C LEU A 92 -9.59 15.56 -34.38
N GLU A 93 -10.39 16.02 -35.34
CA GLU A 93 -10.54 17.45 -35.64
C GLU A 93 -11.11 18.23 -34.45
N ASN A 94 -12.16 17.72 -33.81
CA ASN A 94 -12.76 18.34 -32.62
C ASN A 94 -11.81 18.38 -31.41
N CYS A 95 -11.02 17.32 -31.20
CA CYS A 95 -9.99 17.33 -30.16
C CYS A 95 -8.86 18.32 -30.49
N LYS A 96 -8.45 18.42 -31.76
CA LYS A 96 -7.41 19.37 -32.19
C LYS A 96 -7.80 20.82 -31.89
N GLU A 97 -9.07 21.18 -32.11
CA GLU A 97 -9.59 22.51 -31.75
C GLU A 97 -9.64 22.72 -30.23
N SER A 98 -10.01 21.69 -29.45
CA SER A 98 -10.14 21.76 -27.99
C SER A 98 -8.81 21.86 -27.24
N PHE A 99 -7.73 21.28 -27.77
CA PHE A 99 -6.38 21.35 -27.18
C PHE A 99 -5.59 22.61 -27.60
N GLY A 100 -6.17 23.50 -28.41
CA GLY A 100 -5.56 24.78 -28.74
C GLY A 100 -4.14 24.64 -29.26
N PHE A 101 -3.92 23.75 -30.24
CA PHE A 101 -2.64 23.71 -30.95
C PHE A 101 -2.44 25.06 -31.65
N GLN A 102 -1.71 25.98 -31.00
CA GLN A 102 -0.99 27.02 -31.70
C GLN A 102 -0.13 26.30 -32.75
N ASP A 103 -0.35 26.65 -34.01
CA ASP A 103 0.44 26.16 -35.13
C ASP A 103 1.93 26.47 -34.87
N TYR A 104 2.66 25.55 -34.24
CA TYR A 104 4.10 25.50 -34.40
C TYR A 104 4.31 25.03 -35.83
N LEU A 105 4.41 26.02 -36.71
CA LEU A 105 4.84 25.93 -38.10
C LEU A 105 5.91 24.84 -38.25
N ILE A 106 5.49 23.66 -38.71
CA ILE A 106 6.38 22.75 -39.42
C ILE A 106 6.63 23.47 -40.74
N ASN A 107 7.67 24.31 -40.75
CA ASN A 107 8.28 24.77 -41.99
C ASN A 107 8.80 23.51 -42.70
N PRO A 108 8.51 23.32 -44.00
CA PRO A 108 8.78 22.07 -44.72
C PRO A 108 10.27 21.68 -44.72
#